data_AF-A0A936EL05-F1
#
_entry.id   AF-A0A936EL05-F1
#
_cell.length_a   1.000
_cell.length_b   1.000
_cell.length_c   1.000
_cell.angle_alpha   90.00
_cell.angle_beta   90.00
_cell.angle_gamma   90.00
#
_symmetry.space_group_name_H-M   'P 1'
#
loop_
_entity.id
_entity.type
_entity.pdbx_description
1 polymer ?
#
loop_
_entity_poly.entity_id
_entity_poly.type
_entity_poly.pdbx_seq_one_letter_code
_entity_poly.pdbx_strand_id
1 'polypeptide(L)'
;MNFTNRLVSLLIALGTIIMIFTLTSLFDILIAVIYSRFYSTAAFIVTFGVGGVFACIFSNSWAVGYALVKNELTRWSVIILIWVSAALFIYPLSVIEGGEYKAAFISYGVTLALTTLLFIKGKIEL
;
A
#
# COMPACT_ATOMS: atom_id res chain seq x y z
N MET A 1 -13.17 15.08 -19.94
CA MET A 1 -13.27 14.41 -18.63
C MET A 1 -12.39 15.20 -17.66
N ASN A 2 -12.96 15.81 -16.61
CA ASN A 2 -12.21 16.74 -15.78
C ASN A 2 -11.08 16.03 -15.03
N PHE A 3 -9.84 16.40 -15.34
CA PHE A 3 -8.61 15.95 -14.70
C PHE A 3 -8.72 15.95 -13.16
N THR A 4 -9.40 16.96 -12.62
CA THR A 4 -9.71 17.15 -11.21
C THR A 4 -10.40 15.95 -10.56
N ASN A 5 -11.31 15.28 -11.27
CA ASN A 5 -12.07 14.16 -10.70
C ASN A 5 -11.23 12.88 -10.55
N ARG A 6 -10.24 12.67 -11.43
CA ARG A 6 -9.29 11.55 -11.29
C ARG A 6 -8.28 11.84 -10.19
N LEU A 7 -7.90 13.10 -10.03
CA LEU A 7 -6.93 13.53 -9.04
C LEU A 7 -7.39 13.21 -7.61
N VAL A 8 -8.68 13.38 -7.31
CA VAL A 8 -9.26 13.01 -5.99
C VAL A 8 -9.09 11.52 -5.69
N SER A 9 -9.47 10.62 -6.61
CA SER A 9 -9.30 9.17 -6.41
C SER A 9 -7.84 8.77 -6.22
N LEU A 10 -6.92 9.37 -6.98
CA LEU A 10 -5.49 9.10 -6.84
C LEU A 10 -4.93 9.60 -5.50
N LEU A 11 -5.38 10.77 -5.02
CA LEU A 11 -5.01 11.27 -3.71
C LEU A 11 -5.56 10.39 -2.57
N ILE A 12 -6.78 9.87 -2.70
CA ILE A 12 -7.36 8.93 -1.74
C ILE A 12 -6.52 7.64 -1.70
N ALA A 13 -6.15 7.09 -2.85
CA ALA A 13 -5.30 5.91 -2.92
C ALA A 13 -3.95 6.15 -2.24
N LEU A 14 -3.27 7.25 -2.58
CA LEU A 14 -1.97 7.60 -2.00
C LEU A 14 -2.07 7.83 -0.48
N GLY A 15 -3.06 8.60 -0.04
CA GLY A 15 -3.31 8.87 1.37
C GLY A 15 -3.57 7.59 2.17
N THR A 16 -4.30 6.63 1.58
CA THR A 16 -4.57 5.34 2.21
C THR A 16 -3.31 4.48 2.35
N ILE A 17 -2.45 4.47 1.31
CA ILE A 17 -1.15 3.78 1.36
C ILE A 17 -0.28 4.36 2.47
N ILE A 18 -0.19 5.70 2.59
CA ILE A 18 0.61 6.35 3.62
C ILE A 18 0.01 6.09 5.02
N MET A 19 -1.31 6.22 5.17
CA MET A 19 -1.99 5.99 6.44
C MET A 19 -1.75 4.58 6.97
N ILE A 20 -1.90 3.55 6.13
CA ILE A 20 -1.71 2.15 6.54
C ILE A 20 -0.25 1.86 6.83
N PHE A 21 0.67 2.43 6.04
CA PHE A 21 2.10 2.35 6.34
C PHE A 21 2.39 2.93 7.74
N THR A 22 1.92 4.14 8.05
CA THR A 22 2.10 4.77 9.36
C THR A 22 1.51 3.94 10.49
N LEU A 23 0.28 3.42 10.33
CA LEU A 23 -0.35 2.55 11.33
C LEU A 23 0.46 1.27 11.56
N THR A 24 1.00 0.69 10.49
CA THR A 24 1.84 -0.51 10.56
C THR A 24 3.14 -0.22 11.30
N SER A 25 3.79 0.93 11.03
CA SER A 25 4.99 1.36 11.77
C SER A 25 4.71 1.62 13.25
N LEU A 26 3.57 2.24 13.59
CA LEU A 26 3.18 2.45 14.99
C LEU A 26 2.90 1.13 15.71
N PHE A 27 2.25 0.19 15.03
CA PHE A 27 2.00 -1.15 15.56
C PHE A 27 3.29 -1.93 15.77
N ASP A 28 4.26 -1.78 14.86
CA ASP A 28 5.59 -2.37 14.99
C ASP A 28 6.34 -1.84 16.22
N ILE A 29 6.32 -0.51 16.45
CA ILE A 29 6.87 0.09 17.68
C ILE A 29 6.20 -0.50 18.93
N LEU A 30 4.88 -0.67 18.92
CA LEU A 30 4.16 -1.29 20.04
C LEU A 30 4.60 -2.73 20.29
N ILE A 31 4.78 -3.53 19.24
CA ILE A 31 5.29 -4.91 19.35
C ILE A 31 6.72 -4.91 19.89
N ALA A 32 7.58 -4.01 19.42
CA ALA A 32 8.96 -3.90 19.88
C ALA A 32 9.05 -3.68 21.40
N VAL A 33 8.16 -2.84 21.92
CA VAL A 33 8.10 -2.50 23.36
C VAL A 33 7.53 -3.65 24.19
N ILE A 34 6.45 -4.29 23.75
CA ILE A 34 5.75 -5.32 24.56
C ILE A 34 6.44 -6.68 24.45
N TYR A 35 6.97 -7.02 23.27
CA TYR A 35 7.47 -8.35 22.92
C TYR A 35 8.88 -8.30 22.30
N SER A 36 9.78 -7.54 22.89
CA SER A 36 11.18 -7.35 22.41
C SER A 36 11.91 -8.66 22.08
N ARG A 37 11.60 -9.74 22.81
CA ARG A 37 12.21 -11.07 22.61
C ARG A 37 11.85 -11.76 21.29
N PHE A 38 10.78 -11.32 20.63
CA PHE A 38 10.31 -11.86 19.34
C PHE A 38 10.62 -10.93 18.15
N TYR A 39 11.30 -9.82 18.42
CA TYR A 39 11.63 -8.82 17.43
C TYR A 39 12.78 -9.33 16.54
N SER A 40 12.40 -9.80 15.35
CA SER A 40 13.29 -10.43 14.38
C SER A 40 12.95 -9.94 12.98
N THR A 41 13.89 -10.05 12.04
CA THR A 41 13.65 -9.67 10.63
C THR A 41 12.41 -10.35 10.03
N ALA A 42 12.13 -11.59 10.43
CA ALA A 42 10.92 -12.30 9.99
C ALA A 42 9.64 -11.63 10.49
N ALA A 43 9.62 -11.17 11.75
CA ALA A 43 8.48 -10.44 12.31
C ALA A 43 8.23 -9.12 11.55
N PHE A 44 9.29 -8.36 11.25
CA PHE A 44 9.19 -7.16 10.42
C PHE A 44 8.60 -7.43 9.03
N ILE A 45 9.11 -8.46 8.35
CA ILE A 45 8.63 -8.84 7.02
C ILE A 45 7.14 -9.18 7.07
N VAL A 46 6.69 -9.93 8.09
CA VAL A 46 5.28 -10.32 8.23
C VAL A 46 4.41 -9.11 8.54
N THR A 47 4.76 -8.30 9.54
CA THR A 47 3.98 -7.12 9.95
C THR A 47 3.80 -6.14 8.79
N PHE A 48 4.89 -5.78 8.11
CA PHE A 48 4.85 -4.88 6.97
C PHE A 48 4.25 -5.52 5.72
N GLY A 49 4.43 -6.82 5.51
CA GLY A 49 3.79 -7.54 4.41
C GLY A 49 2.27 -7.55 4.53
N VAL A 50 1.75 -7.83 5.74
CA VAL A 50 0.31 -7.75 6.02
C VAL A 50 -0.18 -6.31 5.85
N GLY A 51 0.58 -5.32 6.33
CA GLY A 51 0.30 -3.91 6.10
C GLY A 51 0.16 -3.56 4.61
N GLY A 52 1.07 -4.06 3.76
CA GLY A 52 1.03 -3.81 2.31
C GLY A 52 -0.18 -4.44 1.63
N VAL A 53 -0.62 -5.63 2.05
CA VAL A 53 -1.87 -6.25 1.59
C VAL A 53 -3.07 -5.36 1.91
N PHE A 54 -3.21 -4.94 3.17
CA PHE A 54 -4.30 -4.04 3.58
C PHE A 54 -4.24 -2.70 2.85
N ALA A 55 -3.05 -2.14 2.68
CA ALA A 55 -2.84 -0.89 1.94
C ALA A 55 -3.36 -1.00 0.50
N CYS A 56 -3.08 -2.11 -0.19
CA CYS A 56 -3.60 -2.33 -1.55
C CYS A 56 -5.13 -2.44 -1.56
N ILE A 57 -5.70 -3.24 -0.64
CA ILE A 57 -7.15 -3.48 -0.62
C ILE A 57 -7.91 -2.19 -0.34
N PHE A 58 -7.56 -1.49 0.74
CA PHE A 58 -8.26 -0.26 1.12
C PHE A 58 -8.03 0.87 0.12
N SER A 59 -6.80 1.04 -0.40
CA SER A 59 -6.55 2.08 -1.39
C SER A 59 -7.36 1.87 -2.67
N ASN A 60 -7.45 0.62 -3.17
CA ASN A 60 -8.25 0.33 -4.36
C ASN A 60 -9.75 0.49 -4.09
N SER A 61 -10.27 -0.14 -3.03
CA SER A 61 -11.69 -0.11 -2.70
C SER A 61 -12.19 1.30 -2.41
N TRP A 62 -11.44 2.12 -1.66
CA TRP A 62 -11.84 3.49 -1.36
C TRP A 62 -11.64 4.43 -2.55
N ALA A 63 -10.52 4.36 -3.26
CA ALA A 63 -10.28 5.25 -4.39
C ALA A 63 -11.28 5.04 -5.54
N VAL A 64 -11.65 3.78 -5.80
CA VAL A 64 -12.67 3.43 -6.81
C VAL A 64 -14.08 3.68 -6.26
N GLY A 65 -14.35 3.39 -4.98
CA GLY A 65 -15.65 3.61 -4.35
C GLY A 65 -16.06 5.08 -4.26
N TYR A 66 -15.10 5.98 -3.99
CA TYR A 66 -15.31 7.43 -3.94
C TYR A 66 -15.08 8.11 -5.30
N ALA A 67 -14.80 7.37 -6.37
CA ALA A 67 -14.65 7.95 -7.70
C ALA A 67 -16.00 8.46 -8.22
N LEU A 68 -16.05 9.73 -8.65
CA LEU A 68 -17.22 10.31 -9.30
C LEU A 68 -17.62 9.58 -10.61
N VAL A 69 -16.65 8.90 -11.25
CA VAL A 69 -16.88 8.06 -12.43
C VAL A 69 -16.18 6.73 -12.23
N LYS A 70 -16.97 5.68 -12.01
CA LYS A 70 -16.49 4.30 -11.89
C LYS A 70 -16.33 3.70 -13.29
N ASN A 71 -15.11 3.71 -13.81
CA ASN A 71 -14.79 3.09 -15.09
C ASN A 71 -13.41 2.41 -15.05
N GLU A 72 -13.12 1.61 -16.08
CA GLU A 72 -11.89 0.81 -16.12
C GLU A 72 -10.64 1.68 -16.09
N LEU A 73 -10.70 2.86 -16.69
CA LEU A 73 -9.57 3.77 -16.73
C LEU A 73 -9.24 4.31 -15.33
N THR A 74 -10.23 4.67 -14.51
CA THR A 74 -10.03 5.06 -13.11
C THR A 74 -9.38 3.92 -12.32
N ARG A 75 -9.90 2.69 -12.45
CA ARG A 75 -9.33 1.49 -11.80
C ARG A 75 -7.87 1.28 -12.19
N TRP A 76 -7.56 1.30 -13.48
CA TRP A 76 -6.20 1.13 -13.97
C TRP A 76 -5.27 2.24 -13.53
N SER A 77 -5.75 3.49 -13.46
CA SER A 77 -4.96 4.62 -12.94
C SER A 77 -4.57 4.42 -11.48
N VAL A 78 -5.50 3.90 -10.66
CA VAL A 78 -5.23 3.55 -9.26
C VAL A 78 -4.25 2.38 -9.17
N ILE A 79 -4.42 1.34 -9.97
CA ILE A 79 -3.48 0.19 -10.01
C ILE A 79 -2.07 0.65 -10.38
N ILE A 80 -1.93 1.50 -11.40
CA ILE A 80 -0.63 2.06 -11.82
C ILE A 80 -0.01 2.86 -10.67
N LEU A 81 -0.80 3.70 -9.99
CA LEU A 81 -0.30 4.45 -8.83
C LEU A 81 0.18 3.51 -7.72
N ILE A 82 -0.57 2.46 -7.39
CA ILE A 82 -0.18 1.46 -6.39
C ILE A 82 1.15 0.80 -6.79
N TRP A 83 1.34 0.45 -8.07
CA TRP A 83 2.60 -0.11 -8.57
C TRP A 83 3.77 0.87 -8.48
N VAL A 84 3.56 2.14 -8.82
CA VAL A 84 4.58 3.19 -8.67
C VAL A 84 4.95 3.36 -7.20
N SER A 85 3.97 3.43 -6.29
CA SER A 85 4.21 3.47 -4.85
C SER A 85 4.97 2.25 -4.37
N ALA A 86 4.59 1.04 -4.81
CA ALA A 86 5.29 -0.19 -4.48
C ALA A 86 6.76 -0.15 -4.92
N ALA A 87 7.04 0.32 -6.14
CA ALA A 87 8.41 0.47 -6.62
C ALA A 87 9.23 1.45 -5.76
N LEU A 88 8.61 2.54 -5.28
CA LEU A 88 9.25 3.47 -4.34
C LEU A 88 9.61 2.80 -3.01
N PHE A 89 8.71 1.97 -2.46
CA PHE A 89 9.00 1.20 -1.24
C PHE A 89 10.08 0.14 -1.45
N ILE A 90 10.07 -0.55 -2.59
CA ILE A 90 11.01 -1.64 -2.89
C ILE A 90 12.43 -1.11 -3.05
N TYR A 91 12.64 0.03 -3.72
CA TYR A 91 13.98 0.49 -4.06
C TYR A 91 14.42 1.76 -3.32
N PRO A 92 13.99 2.99 -3.70
CA PRO A 92 14.57 4.19 -3.12
C PRO A 92 14.36 4.26 -1.60
N LEU A 93 13.18 3.91 -1.10
CA LEU A 93 12.91 3.98 0.34
C LEU A 93 13.60 2.87 1.13
N SER A 94 13.63 1.63 0.62
CA SER A 94 14.34 0.54 1.31
C SER A 94 15.85 0.75 1.39
N VAL A 95 16.43 1.42 0.39
CA VAL A 95 17.85 1.77 0.36
C VAL A 95 18.15 2.91 1.33
N ILE A 96 17.27 3.91 1.45
CA ILE A 96 17.42 5.02 2.38
C ILE A 96 17.37 4.55 3.84
N GLU A 97 16.38 3.71 4.20
CA GLU A 97 16.24 3.23 5.58
C GLU A 97 17.36 2.25 5.97
N GLY A 98 17.69 1.30 5.08
CA GLY A 98 18.72 0.29 5.36
C GLY A 98 18.37 -0.62 6.55
N GLY A 99 19.38 -1.34 7.04
CA GLY A 99 19.26 -2.18 8.24
C GLY A 99 18.12 -3.22 8.19
N GLU A 100 17.42 -3.37 9.33
CA GLU A 100 16.29 -4.29 9.47
C GLU A 100 15.02 -3.78 8.76
N TYR A 101 14.85 -2.45 8.68
CA TYR A 101 13.72 -1.82 7.98
C TYR A 101 13.80 -1.96 6.45
N LYS A 102 14.98 -2.21 5.87
CA LYS A 102 15.11 -2.54 4.45
C LYS A 102 14.20 -3.70 4.05
N ALA A 103 14.22 -4.79 4.83
CA ALA A 103 13.38 -5.96 4.55
C ALA A 103 11.89 -5.66 4.75
N ALA A 104 11.56 -4.85 5.75
CA ALA A 104 10.20 -4.39 6.03
C ALA A 104 9.62 -3.57 4.85
N PHE A 105 10.38 -2.60 4.34
CA PHE A 105 9.97 -1.74 3.22
C PHE A 105 9.84 -2.53 1.92
N ILE A 106 10.78 -3.44 1.64
CA ILE A 106 10.67 -4.34 0.50
C ILE A 106 9.41 -5.21 0.63
N SER A 107 9.16 -5.80 1.81
CA SER A 107 7.97 -6.62 2.05
C SER A 107 6.67 -5.83 1.83
N TYR A 108 6.59 -4.61 2.38
CA TYR A 108 5.45 -3.72 2.18
C TYR A 108 5.22 -3.43 0.70
N GLY A 109 6.27 -3.04 -0.04
CA GLY A 109 6.17 -2.74 -1.46
C GLY A 109 5.82 -3.96 -2.32
N VAL A 110 6.44 -5.12 -2.08
CA VAL A 110 6.17 -6.35 -2.82
C VAL A 110 4.72 -6.80 -2.61
N THR A 111 4.25 -6.83 -1.36
CA THR A 111 2.88 -7.24 -1.06
C THR A 111 1.85 -6.23 -1.59
N LEU A 112 2.14 -4.93 -1.52
CA LEU A 112 1.35 -3.87 -2.14
C LEU A 112 1.19 -4.11 -3.66
N ALA A 113 2.28 -4.42 -4.38
CA ALA A 113 2.23 -4.70 -5.81
C ALA A 113 1.49 -6.01 -6.13
N LEU A 114 1.82 -7.12 -5.47
CA LEU A 114 1.23 -8.43 -5.77
C LEU A 114 -0.27 -8.48 -5.46
N THR A 115 -0.72 -7.77 -4.43
CA THR A 115 -2.14 -7.71 -4.06
C THR A 115 -2.98 -7.03 -5.15
N THR A 116 -2.38 -6.20 -6.02
CA THR A 116 -3.11 -5.60 -7.15
C THR A 116 -3.68 -6.63 -8.13
N LEU A 117 -3.12 -7.84 -8.17
CA LEU A 117 -3.59 -8.93 -9.03
C LEU A 117 -5.05 -9.30 -8.76
N LEU A 118 -5.53 -9.10 -7.53
CA LEU A 118 -6.93 -9.31 -7.15
C LEU A 118 -7.89 -8.36 -7.88
N PHE A 119 -7.41 -7.20 -8.31
CA PHE A 119 -8.23 -6.13 -8.89
C PHE A 119 -8.14 -6.05 -10.42
N ILE A 120 -7.30 -6.90 -11.06
CA ILE A 120 -7.15 -6.93 -12.52
C ILE A 120 -8.43 -7.43 -13.22
N LYS A 121 -9.15 -8.38 -12.60
CA LYS A 121 -10.36 -9.01 -13.19
C LYS A 121 -11.68 -8.57 -12.55
N GLY A 122 -11.68 -7.54 -11.69
CA GLY A 122 -12.88 -7.11 -10.98
C GLY A 122 -13.94 -6.54 -11.93
N LYS A 123 -15.23 -6.85 -11.71
CA LYS A 123 -16.32 -6.11 -12.36
C LYS A 123 -16.46 -4.74 -11.69
N ILE A 124 -16.68 -3.69 -12.47
CA ILE A 124 -16.96 -2.36 -11.95
C ILE A 124 -18.47 -2.29 -11.74
N GLU A 125 -18.89 -2.30 -10.48
CA GLU A 125 -20.28 -2.00 -10.13
C GLU A 125 -20.50 -0.50 -10.34
N LEU A 126 -21.16 -0.17 -11.45
CA LEU A 126 -21.57 1.19 -11.82
C LEU A 126 -22.52 1.75 -10.75
#